data_AF-A0A831V4G0-F1
#
_entry.id   AF-A0A831V4G0-F1
#
_cell.length_a   1.000
_cell.length_b   1.000
_cell.length_c   1.000
_cell.angle_alpha   90.00
_cell.angle_beta   90.00
_cell.angle_gamma   90.00
#
_symmetry.space_group_name_H-M   'P 1'
#
loop_
_entity.id
_entity.type
_entity.pdbx_description
1 polymer ?
#
loop_
_entity_poly.entity_id
_entity_poly.type
_entity_poly.pdbx_seq_one_letter_code
_entity_poly.pdbx_strand_id
1 'polypeptide(L)'
;MMGLPLFPIFIVDFFGSALMIILSITASFHARRLVRLNPKNVLWTYLFWLCMALVAFALSRSIGHMLRFIFILLDFPHVWETLSPYSGGLNTLVFSSVAVLTFYYYNVQGVIQRVRDDANSLARANRQLEKVHASYAT
;
A
#
# COMPACT_ATOMS: atom_id res chain seq x y z
N MET A 1 -40.84 2.46 10.80
CA MET A 1 -40.26 3.44 11.73
C MET A 1 -39.11 4.14 11.00
N MET A 2 -39.14 5.46 10.98
CA MET A 2 -38.26 6.37 10.23
C MET A 2 -36.78 5.98 10.34
N GLY A 3 -36.23 5.42 9.26
CA GLY A 3 -34.81 5.14 9.14
C GLY A 3 -34.05 6.46 9.15
N LEU A 4 -33.15 6.64 10.13
CA LEU A 4 -32.14 7.70 10.17
C LEU A 4 -31.62 7.93 8.75
N PRO A 5 -31.55 9.19 8.26
CA PRO A 5 -31.17 9.45 6.89
C PRO A 5 -29.75 8.93 6.71
N LEU A 6 -29.60 7.78 6.04
CA LEU A 6 -28.30 7.19 5.65
C LEU A 6 -27.55 8.10 4.66
N PHE A 7 -28.11 9.25 4.31
CA PHE A 7 -27.61 10.24 3.38
C PHE A 7 -26.17 10.71 3.71
N PRO A 8 -25.84 11.13 4.96
CA PRO A 8 -24.46 11.37 5.37
C PRO A 8 -23.49 10.19 5.12
N ILE A 9 -23.93 8.95 5.30
CA ILE A 9 -23.08 7.77 5.06
C ILE A 9 -22.77 7.64 3.56
N PHE A 10 -23.78 7.81 2.70
CA PHE A 10 -23.58 7.76 1.24
C PHE A 10 -22.67 8.88 0.74
N ILE A 11 -22.79 10.10 1.28
CA ILE A 11 -21.91 11.21 0.94
C ILE A 11 -20.46 10.88 1.31
N VAL A 12 -20.21 10.48 2.56
CA VAL A 12 -18.86 10.16 3.03
C VAL A 12 -18.28 8.98 2.24
N ASP A 13 -19.09 7.97 1.91
CA ASP A 13 -18.64 6.82 1.12
C ASP A 13 -18.26 7.19 -0.31
N PHE A 14 -19.06 8.04 -0.97
CA PHE A 14 -18.79 8.51 -2.32
C PHE A 14 -17.54 9.40 -2.39
N PHE A 15 -17.50 10.46 -1.59
CA PHE A 15 -16.36 11.38 -1.55
C PHE A 15 -15.10 10.71 -1.01
N GLY A 16 -15.24 9.87 0.00
CA GLY A 16 -14.14 9.10 0.57
C GLY A 16 -13.52 8.16 -0.46
N SER A 17 -14.35 7.41 -1.21
CA SER A 17 -13.86 6.53 -2.27
C SER A 17 -13.17 7.31 -3.40
N ALA A 18 -13.76 8.43 -3.85
CA ALA A 18 -13.17 9.28 -4.88
C ALA A 18 -11.80 9.85 -4.45
N LEU A 19 -11.72 10.37 -3.23
CA LEU A 19 -10.47 10.90 -2.67
C LEU A 19 -9.41 9.79 -2.53
N MET A 20 -9.83 8.60 -2.10
CA MET A 20 -8.91 7.48 -1.93
C MET A 20 -8.33 6.99 -3.26
N ILE A 21 -9.12 6.99 -4.35
CA ILE A 21 -8.62 6.71 -5.70
C ILE A 21 -7.54 7.70 -6.10
N ILE A 22 -7.82 9.00 -5.98
CA ILE A 22 -6.89 10.07 -6.39
C ILE A 22 -5.58 9.97 -5.59
N LEU A 23 -5.67 9.84 -4.27
CA LEU A 23 -4.51 9.72 -3.40
C LEU A 23 -3.71 8.46 -3.69
N SER A 24 -4.37 7.31 -3.86
CA SER A 24 -3.68 6.04 -4.11
C SER A 24 -2.95 6.01 -5.45
N ILE A 25 -3.56 6.59 -6.50
CA ILE A 25 -2.93 6.71 -7.81
C ILE A 25 -1.72 7.63 -7.73
N THR A 26 -1.88 8.82 -7.14
CA THR A 26 -0.79 9.80 -6.99
C THR A 26 0.36 9.22 -6.18
N ALA A 27 0.07 8.58 -5.06
CA ALA A 27 1.05 7.91 -4.22
C ALA A 27 1.77 6.78 -4.99
N SER A 28 1.05 5.99 -5.79
CA SER A 28 1.64 4.94 -6.63
C SER A 28 2.59 5.50 -7.68
N PHE A 29 2.27 6.63 -8.32
CA PHE A 29 3.17 7.29 -9.25
C PHE A 29 4.45 7.78 -8.56
N HIS A 30 4.33 8.40 -7.39
CA HIS A 30 5.49 8.82 -6.60
C HIS A 30 6.34 7.63 -6.14
N ALA A 31 5.72 6.56 -5.65
CA ALA A 31 6.41 5.35 -5.21
C ALA A 31 7.13 4.67 -6.39
N ARG A 32 6.50 4.59 -7.58
CA ARG A 32 7.16 4.10 -8.81
C ARG A 32 8.38 4.94 -9.16
N ARG A 33 8.30 6.26 -9.03
CA ARG A 33 9.43 7.15 -9.30
C ARG A 33 10.58 6.90 -8.31
N LEU A 34 10.28 6.73 -7.03
CA LEU A 34 11.25 6.40 -5.98
C LEU A 34 11.95 5.06 -6.22
N VAL A 35 11.21 4.00 -6.58
CA VAL A 35 11.77 2.69 -6.91
C VAL A 35 12.73 2.77 -8.11
N ARG A 36 12.38 3.54 -9.15
CA ARG A 36 13.27 3.74 -10.31
C ARG A 36 14.56 4.47 -9.96
N LEU A 37 14.53 5.38 -8.98
CA LEU A 37 15.71 6.14 -8.57
C LEU A 37 16.70 5.28 -7.75
N ASN A 38 16.21 4.34 -6.93
CA ASN A 38 17.05 3.48 -6.11
C ASN A 38 16.40 2.09 -5.89
N PRO A 39 16.51 1.17 -6.86
CA PRO A 39 15.84 -0.14 -6.80
C PRO A 39 16.42 -1.07 -5.72
N LYS A 40 17.63 -0.80 -5.22
CA LYS A 40 18.27 -1.58 -4.15
C LYS A 40 17.69 -1.29 -2.76
N ASN A 41 16.90 -0.23 -2.60
CA ASN A 41 16.33 0.12 -1.29
C ASN A 41 15.00 -0.61 -1.08
N VAL A 42 15.03 -1.58 -0.16
CA VAL A 42 13.88 -2.41 0.23
C VAL A 42 12.69 -1.56 0.69
N LEU A 43 12.92 -0.39 1.28
CA LEU A 43 11.85 0.53 1.72
C LEU A 43 11.02 1.06 0.55
N TRP A 44 11.68 1.45 -0.55
CA TRP A 44 10.99 2.01 -1.71
C TRP A 44 10.14 0.97 -2.40
N THR A 45 10.68 -0.26 -2.53
CA THR A 45 9.95 -1.40 -3.08
C THR A 45 8.75 -1.76 -2.20
N TYR A 46 8.90 -1.74 -0.88
CA TYR A 46 7.81 -1.93 0.07
C TYR A 46 6.71 -0.87 -0.08
N LEU A 47 7.07 0.41 -0.07
CA LEU A 47 6.14 1.53 -0.24
C LEU A 47 5.37 1.43 -1.56
N PHE A 48 6.05 1.01 -2.63
CA PHE A 48 5.40 0.80 -3.93
C PHE A 48 4.33 -0.31 -3.87
N TRP A 49 4.64 -1.45 -3.26
CA TRP A 49 3.66 -2.54 -3.09
C TRP A 49 2.48 -2.13 -2.21
N LEU A 50 2.73 -1.36 -1.14
CA LEU A 50 1.67 -0.80 -0.30
C LEU A 50 0.75 0.12 -1.10
N CYS A 51 1.31 1.05 -1.87
CA CYS A 51 0.52 1.94 -2.73
C CYS A 51 -0.28 1.17 -3.79
N MET A 52 0.30 0.13 -4.39
CA MET A 52 -0.41 -0.74 -5.33
C MET A 52 -1.60 -1.45 -4.67
N ALA A 53 -1.44 -1.94 -3.43
CA ALA A 53 -2.53 -2.55 -2.69
C ALA A 53 -3.65 -1.55 -2.35
N LEU A 54 -3.31 -0.31 -2.00
CA LEU A 54 -4.28 0.78 -1.80
C LEU A 54 -5.02 1.14 -3.09
N VAL A 55 -4.35 1.13 -4.25
CA VAL A 55 -5.02 1.31 -5.54
C VAL A 55 -5.98 0.16 -5.83
N ALA A 56 -5.55 -1.09 -5.62
CA ALA A 56 -6.42 -2.25 -5.79
C ALA A 56 -7.64 -2.18 -4.86
N PHE A 57 -7.46 -1.67 -3.64
CA PHE A 57 -8.53 -1.48 -2.66
C PHE A 57 -9.55 -0.44 -3.15
N ALA A 58 -9.05 0.73 -3.57
CA ALA A 58 -9.89 1.80 -4.09
C ALA A 58 -10.70 1.32 -5.31
N LEU A 59 -10.06 0.60 -6.24
CA LEU A 59 -10.72 0.03 -7.42
C LEU A 59 -11.77 -1.02 -7.04
N SER A 60 -11.43 -1.98 -6.19
CA SER A 60 -12.36 -3.03 -5.75
C SER A 60 -13.61 -2.43 -5.09
N ARG A 61 -13.44 -1.40 -4.26
CA ARG A 61 -14.56 -0.71 -3.62
C ARG A 61 -15.43 0.02 -4.65
N SER A 62 -14.84 0.85 -5.50
CA SER A 62 -15.59 1.61 -6.51
C SER A 62 -16.34 0.71 -7.49
N ILE A 63 -15.72 -0.38 -7.95
CA ILE A 63 -16.36 -1.36 -8.84
C ILE A 63 -17.55 -2.04 -8.14
N GLY A 64 -17.40 -2.42 -6.86
CA GLY A 64 -18.49 -3.02 -6.09
C GLY A 64 -19.73 -2.13 -5.96
N HIS A 65 -19.53 -0.83 -5.69
CA HIS A 65 -20.63 0.12 -5.63
C HIS A 65 -21.25 0.41 -7.01
N MET A 66 -20.41 0.53 -8.05
CA MET A 66 -20.85 0.87 -9.40
C MET A 66 -21.60 -0.29 -10.08
N LEU A 67 -21.12 -1.52 -9.94
CA LEU A 67 -21.82 -2.71 -10.46
C LEU A 67 -23.19 -2.89 -9.79
N ARG A 68 -23.28 -2.71 -8.47
CA ARG A 68 -24.56 -2.74 -7.77
C ARG A 68 -25.56 -1.74 -8.35
N PHE A 69 -25.12 -0.51 -8.59
CA PHE A 69 -25.96 0.54 -9.12
C PHE A 69 -26.44 0.23 -10.54
N ILE A 70 -25.55 -0.27 -11.40
CA ILE A 70 -25.86 -0.62 -12.79
C ILE A 70 -26.90 -1.77 -12.85
N PHE A 71 -26.72 -2.84 -12.08
CA PHE A 71 -27.63 -3.99 -12.14
C PHE A 71 -29.00 -3.72 -11.53
N ILE A 72 -29.08 -2.88 -10.49
CA ILE A 72 -30.36 -2.44 -9.93
C ILE A 72 -31.10 -1.55 -10.93
N LEU A 73 -30.38 -0.66 -11.64
CA LEU A 73 -30.98 0.25 -12.62
C LEU A 73 -31.45 -0.47 -13.90
N LEU A 74 -30.76 -1.54 -14.29
CA LEU A 74 -31.12 -2.37 -15.45
C LEU A 74 -32.19 -3.44 -15.14
N ASP A 75 -32.77 -3.44 -13.93
CA ASP A 75 -33.79 -4.39 -13.48
C ASP A 75 -33.35 -5.87 -13.52
N PHE A 76 -32.04 -6.11 -13.32
CA PHE A 76 -31.45 -7.45 -13.19
C PHE A 76 -30.89 -7.70 -11.77
N PRO A 77 -31.72 -7.62 -10.71
CA PRO A 77 -31.24 -7.78 -9.33
C PRO A 77 -30.66 -9.18 -9.06
N HIS A 78 -31.15 -10.21 -9.75
CA HIS A 78 -30.70 -11.60 -9.57
C HIS A 78 -29.25 -11.82 -10.05
N VAL A 79 -28.81 -11.08 -11.07
CA VAL A 79 -27.41 -11.09 -11.52
C VAL A 79 -26.51 -10.44 -10.47
N TRP A 80 -26.98 -9.39 -9.80
CA TRP A 80 -26.22 -8.79 -8.69
C TRP A 80 -26.15 -9.72 -7.47
N GLU A 81 -27.23 -10.43 -7.12
CA GLU A 81 -27.20 -11.39 -6.01
C GLU A 81 -26.12 -12.45 -6.19
N THR A 82 -25.99 -13.00 -7.41
CA THR A 82 -24.95 -13.97 -7.74
C THR A 82 -23.54 -13.37 -7.78
N LEU A 83 -23.39 -12.11 -8.18
CA LEU A 83 -22.08 -11.43 -8.24
C LEU A 83 -21.61 -10.85 -6.89
N SER A 84 -22.56 -10.52 -6.00
CA SER A 84 -22.30 -9.89 -4.71
C SER A 84 -21.28 -10.64 -3.82
N PRO A 85 -21.29 -11.99 -3.69
CA PRO A 85 -20.27 -12.69 -2.91
C PRO A 85 -18.87 -12.60 -3.52
N TYR A 86 -18.73 -12.54 -4.85
CA TYR A 86 -17.43 -12.36 -5.51
C TYR A 86 -16.85 -10.98 -5.23
N SER A 87 -17.68 -9.93 -5.32
CA SER A 87 -17.28 -8.57 -4.96
C SER A 87 -16.89 -8.46 -3.48
N GLY A 88 -17.62 -9.16 -2.59
CA GLY A 88 -17.29 -9.23 -1.17
C GLY A 88 -15.96 -9.93 -0.92
N GLY A 89 -15.73 -11.09 -1.55
CA GLY A 89 -14.48 -11.85 -1.44
C GLY A 89 -13.25 -11.07 -1.93
N LEU A 90 -13.35 -10.37 -3.06
CA LEU A 90 -12.29 -9.47 -3.53
C LEU A 90 -11.97 -8.38 -2.52
N ASN A 91 -12.99 -7.76 -1.92
CA ASN A 91 -12.78 -6.72 -0.92
C ASN A 91 -12.03 -7.27 0.32
N THR A 92 -12.41 -8.46 0.81
CA THR A 92 -11.73 -9.13 1.91
C THR A 92 -10.27 -9.48 1.58
N LEU A 93 -10.01 -10.02 0.38
CA LEU A 93 -8.65 -10.35 -0.06
C LEU A 93 -7.77 -9.11 -0.11
N VAL A 94 -8.30 -7.99 -0.61
CA VAL A 94 -7.55 -6.75 -0.67
C VAL A 94 -7.31 -6.19 0.73
N PHE A 95 -8.30 -6.16 1.61
CA PHE A 95 -8.12 -5.74 3.01
C PHE A 95 -7.06 -6.57 3.74
N SER A 96 -7.10 -7.90 3.57
CA SER A 96 -6.10 -8.81 4.13
C SER A 96 -4.70 -8.50 3.57
N SER A 97 -4.59 -8.25 2.26
CA SER A 97 -3.32 -7.88 1.62
C SER A 97 -2.76 -6.57 2.17
N VAL A 98 -3.60 -5.53 2.32
CA VAL A 98 -3.19 -4.25 2.94
C VAL A 98 -2.74 -4.46 4.38
N ALA A 99 -3.44 -5.30 5.16
CA ALA A 99 -3.06 -5.60 6.54
C ALA A 99 -1.69 -6.30 6.60
N VAL A 100 -1.48 -7.34 5.79
CA VAL A 100 -0.20 -8.06 5.70
C VAL A 100 0.93 -7.11 5.31
N LEU A 101 0.73 -6.27 4.29
CA LEU A 101 1.71 -5.24 3.90
C LEU A 101 2.00 -4.30 5.07
N THR A 102 0.97 -3.78 5.73
CA THR A 102 1.14 -2.87 6.88
C THR A 102 1.96 -3.52 8.00
N PHE A 103 1.70 -4.78 8.36
CA PHE A 103 2.50 -5.49 9.36
C PHE A 103 3.93 -5.79 8.88
N TYR A 104 4.11 -6.05 7.57
CA TYR A 104 5.42 -6.30 6.99
C TYR A 104 6.37 -5.09 7.11
N TYR A 105 5.85 -3.88 7.31
CA TYR A 105 6.65 -2.67 7.58
C TYR A 105 7.69 -2.86 8.71
N TYR A 106 7.30 -3.53 9.80
CA TYR A 106 8.20 -3.77 10.94
C TYR A 106 9.43 -4.58 10.53
N ASN A 107 9.28 -5.54 9.63
CA ASN A 107 10.38 -6.34 9.11
C ASN A 107 11.31 -5.51 8.21
N VAL A 108 10.74 -4.64 7.38
CA VAL A 108 11.52 -3.76 6.48
C VAL A 108 12.41 -2.80 7.27
N GLN A 109 11.89 -2.24 8.37
CA GLN A 109 12.69 -1.38 9.25
C GLN A 109 13.86 -2.13 9.88
N GLY A 110 13.65 -3.37 10.33
CA GLY A 110 14.71 -4.21 10.87
C GLY A 110 15.82 -4.51 9.85
N VAL A 111 15.46 -4.74 8.58
CA VAL A 111 16.44 -4.95 7.50
C VAL A 111 17.26 -3.68 7.23
N ILE A 112 16.61 -2.51 7.20
CA ILE A 112 17.30 -1.23 6.95
C ILE A 112 18.28 -0.91 8.08
N GLN A 113 17.90 -1.15 9.33
CA GLN A 113 18.80 -0.97 10.48
C GLN A 113 20.02 -1.89 10.38
N ARG A 114 19.82 -3.17 10.07
CA ARG A 114 20.92 -4.13 9.90
C ARG A 114 21.90 -3.72 8.81
N VAL A 115 21.41 -3.29 7.65
CA VAL A 115 22.27 -2.81 6.55
C VAL A 115 23.06 -1.56 6.96
N ARG A 116 22.46 -0.64 7.72
CA ARG A 116 23.16 0.54 8.25
C ARG A 116 24.22 0.17 9.27
N ASP A 117 23.92 -0.75 10.18
CA ASP A 117 24.84 -1.20 11.21
C ASP A 117 26.05 -1.91 10.61
N ASP A 118 25.81 -2.72 9.58
CA ASP A 118 26.85 -3.43 8.86
C ASP A 118 27.77 -2.46 8.10
N ALA A 119 27.21 -1.49 7.37
CA ALA A 119 27.97 -0.43 6.71
C ALA A 119 28.79 0.41 7.70
N ASN A 120 28.24 0.71 8.89
CA ASN A 120 28.96 1.40 9.95
C ASN A 120 30.11 0.55 10.52
N SER A 121 29.94 -0.76 10.62
CA SER A 121 30.98 -1.67 11.09
C SER A 121 32.16 -1.74 10.10
N LEU A 122 31.88 -1.85 8.81
CA LEU A 122 32.85 -1.80 7.71
C LEU A 122 33.61 -0.47 7.71
N ALA A 123 32.92 0.65 7.85
CA ALA A 123 33.53 1.98 7.91
C ALA A 123 34.40 2.18 9.17
N ARG A 124 34.12 1.48 10.27
CA ARG A 124 34.96 1.48 11.48
C ARG A 124 36.21 0.62 11.27
N ALA A 125 36.07 -0.57 10.69
CA ALA A 125 37.17 -1.47 10.41
C ALA A 125 38.19 -0.82 9.45
N ASN A 126 37.72 -0.21 8.35
CA ASN A 126 38.60 0.52 7.43
C ASN A 126 39.36 1.66 8.12
N ARG A 127 38.69 2.46 8.96
CA ARG A 127 39.34 3.54 9.72
C ARG A 127 40.37 3.02 10.72
N GLN A 128 40.18 1.83 11.29
CA GLN A 128 41.17 1.21 12.17
C GLN A 128 42.39 0.75 11.36
N LEU A 129 42.20 0.13 10.20
CA LEU A 129 43.29 -0.27 9.32
C LEU A 129 44.13 0.92 8.84
N GLU A 130 43.49 2.03 8.47
CA GLU A 130 44.19 3.27 8.09
C GLU A 130 45.06 3.81 9.25
N LYS A 131 44.53 3.82 10.47
CA LYS A 131 45.29 4.24 11.66
C LYS A 131 46.48 3.33 11.96
N VAL A 132 46.30 2.03 11.81
CA VAL A 132 47.37 1.04 12.00
C VAL A 132 48.46 1.23 10.94
N HIS A 133 48.11 1.35 9.67
CA HIS A 133 49.08 1.61 8.61
C HIS A 133 49.81 2.94 8.78
N ALA A 134 49.13 4.00 9.20
CA ALA A 134 49.76 5.29 9.49
C ALA A 134 50.77 5.21 10.64
N SER A 135 50.52 4.35 11.65
CA SER A 135 51.44 4.12 12.77
C SER A 135 52.69 3.33 12.42
N TYR A 136 52.66 2.52 11.35
CA TYR A 136 53.85 1.77 10.87
C TYR A 136 54.68 2.57 9.85
N ALA A 137 54.16 3.69 9.34
CA ALA A 137 54.82 4.54 8.35
C ALA A 137 55.62 5.72 8.96
N THR A 138 55.57 5.87 10.28
CA THR A 138 56.37 6.82 11.10
C THR A 138 57.39 6.07 11.93
#